data_AF-A0AAW7LJV4-F1
#
_entry.id   AF-A0AAW7LJV4-F1
#
_cell.length_a   1.000
_cell.length_b   1.000
_cell.length_c   1.000
_cell.angle_alpha   90.00
_cell.angle_beta   90.00
_cell.angle_gamma   90.00
#
_symmetry.space_group_name_H-M   'P 1'
#
loop_
_entity.id
_entity.type
_entity.pdbx_description
1 polymer ?
#
loop_
_entity_poly.entity_id
_entity_poly.type
_entity_poly.pdbx_seq_one_letter_code
_entity_poly.pdbx_strand_id
1 'polypeptide(L)' 'MTNRLHLGYEDKIWLLADSVDVKDLLENLSEAAKTGAVVETSVRRSSNSTTDTSLVINPAVIPYWFVDEARPQRVGSLY' A
#
# COMPACT_ATOMS: atom_id res chain seq x y z
N MET A 1 -11.39 5.45 10.59
CA MET A 1 -10.28 6.06 9.83
C MET A 1 -9.58 4.91 9.13
N THR A 2 -9.42 4.97 7.81
CA THR A 2 -8.69 3.92 7.09
C THR A 2 -7.27 4.41 6.83
N ASN A 3 -6.28 3.66 7.27
CA ASN A 3 -4.89 3.89 6.90
C ASN A 3 -4.60 3.26 5.53
N ARG A 4 -3.75 3.92 4.74
CA ARG A 4 -3.35 3.48 3.40
C ARG A 4 -1.85 3.33 3.37
N LEU A 5 -1.38 2.19 2.89
CA LEU A 5 0.04 1.93 2.69
C LEU A 5 0.38 2.18 1.22
N HIS A 6 1.41 2.99 0.99
CA HIS A 6 1.93 3.29 -0.32
C HIS A 6 3.30 2.64 -0.48
N LEU A 7 3.53 1.93 -1.58
CA LEU A 7 4.82 1.34 -1.92
C LEU A 7 5.32 1.91 -3.25
N GLY A 8 6.53 2.44 -3.25
CA GLY A 8 7.20 2.87 -4.47
C GLY A 8 8.04 1.76 -5.06
N TYR A 9 7.73 1.30 -6.27
CA TYR A 9 8.51 0.29 -6.97
C TYR A 9 8.52 0.55 -8.47
N GLU A 10 9.71 0.56 -9.09
CA GLU A 10 9.93 0.72 -10.55
C GLU A 10 9.03 1.82 -11.18
N ASP A 11 9.18 3.06 -10.72
CA ASP A 11 8.44 4.25 -11.19
C ASP A 11 6.92 4.24 -10.93
N LYS A 12 6.39 3.25 -10.21
CA LYS A 12 4.97 3.14 -9.88
C LYS A 12 4.75 3.24 -8.38
N ILE A 13 3.84 4.12 -7.99
CA ILE A 13 3.31 4.15 -6.63
C ILE A 13 2.13 3.18 -6.57
N TRP A 14 2.30 2.09 -5.83
CA TRP A 14 1.26 1.12 -5.57
C TRP A 14 0.52 1.51 -4.29
N LEU A 15 -0.81 1.45 -4.35
CA LEU A 15 -1.67 1.70 -3.21
C LEU A 15 -2.14 0.35 -2.63
N LEU A 16 -1.73 0.05 -1.41
CA LEU A 16 -2.28 -1.03 -0.60
C LEU A 16 -3.30 -0.38 0.32
N ALA A 17 -4.59 -0.50 -0.02
CA ALA A 17 -5.62 0.22 0.69
C ALA A 17 -6.96 -0.54 0.87
N ASP A 18 -7.52 -0.26 2.05
CA ASP A 18 -8.90 -0.36 2.56
C ASP A 18 -9.42 -1.67 3.17
N SER A 19 -8.88 -2.85 2.86
CA SER A 19 -9.45 -4.12 3.41
C SER A 19 -8.51 -4.97 4.25
N VAL A 20 -7.25 -4.59 4.39
CA VAL A 20 -6.24 -5.32 5.19
C VAL A 20 -5.76 -4.42 6.31
N ASP A 21 -5.60 -4.99 7.51
CA ASP A 21 -5.01 -4.27 8.63
C ASP A 21 -3.58 -3.86 8.27
N VAL A 22 -3.37 -2.55 8.11
CA VAL A 22 -2.07 -1.99 7.70
C VAL A 22 -0.98 -2.40 8.69
N LYS A 23 -1.32 -2.61 9.97
CA LYS A 23 -0.35 -3.00 10.98
C LYS A 23 0.18 -4.42 10.75
N ASP A 24 -0.72 -5.39 10.54
CA ASP A 24 -0.33 -6.78 10.26
C ASP A 24 0.49 -6.88 8.96
N LEU A 25 0.11 -6.10 7.95
CA LEU A 25 0.85 -6.05 6.69
C LEU A 25 2.25 -5.47 6.86
N LEU A 26 2.42 -4.42 7.68
CA LEU A 26 3.73 -3.85 8.00
C LEU A 26 4.61 -4.82 8.78
N GLU A 27 4.05 -5.59 9.72
CA GLU A 27 4.79 -6.62 10.44
C GLU A 27 5.27 -7.72 9.50
N ASN A 28 4.40 -8.22 8.62
CA ASN A 28 4.75 -9.21 7.60
C ASN A 28 5.82 -8.69 6.63
N LEU A 29 5.69 -7.45 6.16
CA LEU A 29 6.69 -6.83 5.28
C LEU A 29 8.02 -6.60 5.99
N SER A 30 8.01 -6.23 7.27
CA SER A 30 9.21 -6.06 8.10
C SER A 30 9.95 -7.39 8.32
N GLU A 31 9.22 -8.46 8.59
CA GLU A 31 9.79 -9.80 8.74
C GLU A 31 10.33 -10.34 7.41
N ALA A 32 9.57 -10.17 6.32
CA ALA A 32 9.99 -10.54 4.98
C ALA A 32 11.23 -9.74 4.52
N ALA A 33 11.36 -8.47 4.90
CA ALA A 33 12.54 -7.65 4.58
C ALA A 33 13.81 -8.19 5.25
N LYS A 34 13.69 -8.72 6.49
CA LYS A 34 14.83 -9.31 7.22
C LYS A 34 15.26 -10.65 6.66
N THR A 35 14.31 -11.43 6.15
CA THR A 35 14.53 -12.79 5.64
C THR A 35 14.78 -12.84 4.13
N GLY A 36 14.54 -11.74 3.42
CA GLY A 36 14.55 -11.70 1.95
C GLY A 36 13.37 -12.46 1.32
N ALA A 37 12.33 -12.75 2.11
CA ALA A 37 11.14 -13.45 1.65
C ALA A 37 10.24 -12.52 0.83
N VAL A 38 9.38 -13.13 0.01
CA VAL A 38 8.35 -12.43 -0.75
C VAL A 38 7.01 -12.51 -0.02
N VAL A 39 6.27 -11.41 -0.06
CA VAL A 39 4.91 -11.28 0.49
C VAL A 39 3.93 -11.16 -0.67
N GLU A 40 2.97 -12.08 -0.75
CA GLU A 40 1.87 -11.97 -1.70
C GLU A 40 0.71 -11.18 -1.06
N THR A 41 0.24 -10.13 -1.73
CA THR A 41 -0.84 -9.28 -1.22
C THR A 41 -1.65 -8.68 -2.35
N SER A 42 -2.94 -8.45 -2.11
CA SER A 42 -3.84 -7.83 -3.08
C SER A 42 -3.74 -6.31 -2.99
N VAL A 43 -3.41 -5.66 -4.10
CA VAL A 43 -3.20 -4.21 -4.17
C VAL A 43 -4.15 -3.57 -5.18
N ARG A 44 -4.50 -2.31 -4.94
CA ARG A 44 -5.19 -1.47 -5.92
C ARG A 44 -4.17 -0.57 -6.60
N ARG A 45 -4.15 -0.60 -7.93
CA ARG A 45 -3.24 0.26 -8.72
C ARG A 45 -3.50 1.76 -8.55
N SER A 46 -4.70 2.13 -8.12
CA SER A 46 -5.12 3.52 -7.95
C SER A 46 -6.30 3.58 -7.00
N SER A 47 -6.47 4.71 -6.30
CA SER A 47 -7.67 4.99 -5.50
C SER A 47 -8.97 4.93 -6.31
N ASN A 48 -8.89 5.06 -7.64
CA ASN A 48 -10.03 5.00 -8.55
C ASN A 48 -10.21 3.61 -9.21
N SER A 49 -9.38 2.62 -8.85
CA SER A 49 -9.47 1.26 -9.35
C SER A 49 -10.34 0.41 -8.43
N THR A 50 -11.37 -0.25 -8.97
CA THR A 50 -12.19 -1.23 -8.26
C THR A 50 -11.65 -2.65 -8.39
N THR A 51 -10.64 -2.87 -9.22
CA THR A 51 -9.99 -4.16 -9.43
C THR A 51 -8.81 -4.32 -8.50
N ASP A 52 -8.87 -5.33 -7.64
CA ASP A 52 -7.75 -5.80 -6.83
C ASP A 52 -6.82 -6.67 -7.69
N THR A 53 -5.52 -6.42 -7.62
CA THR A 53 -4.48 -7.16 -8.35
C THR A 53 -3.61 -7.90 -7.34
N SER A 54 -3.41 -9.21 -7.49
CA SER A 54 -2.42 -9.91 -6.66
C SER A 54 -1.02 -9.41 -7.03
N LEU A 55 -0.26 -8.99 -6.01
CA LEU A 55 1.09 -8.49 -6.15
C LEU A 55 2.00 -9.32 -5.25
N VAL A 56 3.04 -9.89 -5.84
CA VAL A 56 4.14 -10.51 -5.10
C VAL A 56 5.20 -9.44 -4.88
N ILE A 57 5.45 -9.13 -3.61
CA ILE A 57 6.29 -8.03 -3.18
C ILE A 57 7.52 -8.59 -2.50
N ASN A 58 8.70 -8.21 -2.95
CA ASN A 58 9.91 -8.40 -2.16
C ASN A 58 10.24 -7.08 -1.43
N PRO A 59 9.98 -6.96 -0.12
CA PRO A 59 10.24 -5.73 0.61
C PRO A 59 11.72 -5.35 0.68
N ALA A 60 12.65 -6.28 0.49
CA ALA A 60 14.08 -5.97 0.47
C ALA A 60 14.51 -5.12 -0.75
N VAL A 61 13.69 -5.10 -1.82
CA VAL A 61 13.96 -4.30 -3.03
C VAL A 61 13.08 -3.05 -3.14
N ILE A 62 12.24 -2.77 -2.15
CA ILE A 62 11.39 -1.57 -2.15
C ILE A 62 12.21 -0.37 -1.67
N PRO A 63 12.43 0.65 -2.52
CA PRO A 63 13.21 1.84 -2.14
C PRO A 63 12.48 2.75 -1.15
N TYR A 64 11.14 2.83 -1.18
CA TYR A 64 10.37 3.68 -0.27
C TYR A 64 8.94 3.19 -0.05
N TRP A 65 8.44 3.41 1.17
CA TRP A 65 7.09 3.11 1.61
C TRP A 65 6.61 4.12 2.65
N PHE A 66 5.32 4.45 2.68
CA PHE A 66 4.74 5.35 3.68
C PHE A 66 3.27 5.03 3.95
N VAL A 67 2.82 5.37 5.15
CA VAL A 67 1.41 5.25 5.55
C VAL A 67 0.79 6.64 5.57
N ASP A 68 -0.38 6.78 4.95
CA ASP A 68 -1.21 7.98 5.02
C ASP A 68 -2.59 7.65 5.61
N GLU A 69 -3.19 8.62 6.29
CA GLU A 69 -4.57 8.51 6.74
C GLU A 69 -5.49 8.93 5.60
N ALA A 70 -6.41 8.05 5.18
CA ALA A 70 -7.41 8.38 4.18
C ALA A 70 -8.34 9.49 4.73
N ARG A 71 -7.99 10.74 4.47
CA ARG A 71 -8.89 11.86 4.74
C ARG A 71 -9.94 11.87 3.64
N PRO A 72 -11.24 12.00 3.97
CA PRO A 72 -12.23 12.29 2.95
C PRO A 72 -11.79 13.57 2.25
N GLN A 73 -11.60 13.49 0.94
CA GLN A 73 -11.28 14.64 0.11
C GLN A 73 -12.45 15.61 0.29
N ARG A 74 -12.30 16.62 1.15
CA ARG A 74 -13.21 17.75 1.17
C ARG A 74 -13.00 18.43 -0.17
N VAL A 75 -13.85 18.11 -1.15
CA VAL A 75 -14.00 18.90 -2.35
C VAL A 75 -14.47 20.27 -1.85
N GLY A 76 -13.51 21.16 -1.63
CA GLY A 76 -13.79 22.54 -1.28
C GLY A 76 -14.57 23.12 -2.44
N SER A 77 -15.86 23.32 -2.22
CA SER A 77 -16.69 24.14 -3.09
C SER A 77 -16.09 25.54 -3.09
N LEU A 78 -15.33 25.88 -4.14
CA LEU A 78 -14.97 27.26 -4.44
C LEU A 78 -16.23 27.93 -5.00
N TYR A 79 -17.03 28.54 -4.10
CA TYR A 79 -17.98 29.59 -4.44
C TYR A 79 -17.39 30.94 -4.03
#